data_AF-A0A2J6J1F0-F1
#
_entry.id   AF-A0A2J6J1F0-F1
#
_cell.length_a   1.000
_cell.length_b   1.000
_cell.length_c   1.000
_cell.angle_alpha   90.00
_cell.angle_beta   90.00
_cell.angle_gamma   90.00
#
_symmetry.space_group_name_H-M   'P 1'
#
loop_
_entity.id
_entity.type
_entity.pdbx_description
1 polymer ?
#
loop_
_entity_poly.entity_id
_entity_poly.type
_entity_poly.pdbx_seq_one_letter_code
_entity_poly.pdbx_strand_id
1 'polypeptide(L)'
;MAFYPLKTASLLLLFLLASSAFACFGPKLYLAAPKTVDEEIVAALIVIYVKEKTGVETEQVDLEGTTVRQAIRDEKIDFGLAAATDGNDRVLFAVSGALRLVGGDRVGDDLQFTTVGPALERLQSLVTAEHIAVIRQEIKNGSLPMAAVRTFLMDKRWI
;
A
#
# COMPACT_ATOMS: atom_id res chain seq x y z
N MET A 1 20.34 -15.67 -58.73
CA MET A 1 19.73 -14.68 -57.83
C MET A 1 19.58 -15.33 -56.46
N ALA A 2 20.37 -14.85 -55.50
CA ALA A 2 20.51 -15.43 -54.17
C ALA A 2 19.38 -14.93 -53.24
N PHE A 3 18.62 -15.86 -52.68
CA PHE A 3 17.67 -15.56 -51.61
C PHE A 3 18.39 -15.75 -50.27
N TYR A 4 18.43 -14.70 -49.45
CA TYR A 4 18.94 -14.70 -48.07
C TYR A 4 17.76 -14.87 -47.10
N PRO A 5 17.29 -16.09 -46.76
CA PRO A 5 16.19 -16.25 -45.81
C PRO A 5 16.66 -16.15 -44.35
N LEU A 6 17.98 -16.10 -44.10
CA LEU A 6 18.55 -16.21 -42.76
C LEU A 6 18.43 -14.92 -41.93
N LYS A 7 18.28 -13.75 -42.57
CA LYS A 7 18.23 -12.45 -41.87
C LYS A 7 16.84 -12.12 -41.30
N THR A 8 15.77 -12.59 -41.93
CA THR A 8 14.38 -12.33 -41.49
C THR A 8 13.98 -13.22 -40.32
N ALA A 9 14.42 -14.48 -40.30
CA ALA A 9 14.16 -15.40 -39.18
C ALA A 9 14.79 -14.91 -37.86
N SER A 10 15.99 -14.32 -37.93
CA SER A 10 16.70 -13.83 -36.74
C SER A 10 16.08 -12.57 -36.14
N LEU A 11 15.42 -11.73 -36.95
CA LEU A 11 14.76 -10.51 -36.49
C LEU A 11 13.44 -10.81 -35.76
N LEU A 12 12.72 -11.84 -36.23
CA LEU A 12 11.48 -12.30 -35.59
C LEU A 12 11.73 -12.93 -34.22
N LEU A 13 12.83 -13.67 -34.07
CA LEU A 13 13.21 -14.29 -32.79
C LEU A 13 13.55 -13.23 -31.72
N LEU A 14 14.19 -12.12 -32.11
CA LEU A 14 14.49 -10.98 -31.25
C LEU A 14 13.23 -10.22 -30.80
N PHE A 15 12.20 -10.14 -31.66
CA PHE A 15 10.93 -9.52 -31.32
C PHE A 15 10.08 -10.38 -30.36
N LEU A 16 10.14 -11.73 -30.47
CA LEU A 16 9.45 -12.62 -29.54
C LEU A 16 10.07 -12.68 -28.15
N LEU A 17 11.39 -12.48 -28.02
CA LEU A 17 12.10 -12.43 -26.73
C LEU A 17 11.87 -11.13 -25.96
N ALA A 18 11.41 -10.06 -26.63
CA ALA A 18 11.10 -8.77 -25.98
C ALA A 18 9.69 -8.71 -25.36
N SER A 19 8.81 -9.66 -25.70
CA SER A 19 7.39 -9.64 -25.32
C SER A 19 7.10 -10.14 -23.90
N SER A 20 8.06 -10.81 -23.26
CA SER A 20 7.90 -11.38 -21.90
C SER A 20 8.43 -10.47 -20.78
N ALA A 21 8.82 -9.23 -21.10
CA ALA A 21 9.28 -8.24 -20.11
C ALA A 21 8.15 -7.36 -19.55
N PHE A 22 6.91 -7.53 -19.99
CA PHE A 22 5.76 -6.83 -19.43
C PHE A 22 5.10 -7.67 -18.33
N ALA A 23 5.28 -7.20 -17.09
CA ALA A 23 4.47 -7.48 -15.90
C ALA A 23 4.71 -8.79 -15.13
N CYS A 24 5.92 -8.98 -14.60
CA CYS A 24 6.09 -9.67 -13.30
C CYS A 24 5.87 -8.70 -12.11
N PHE A 25 4.93 -7.76 -12.23
CA PHE A 25 4.51 -6.95 -11.09
C PHE A 25 3.44 -7.74 -10.35
N GLY A 26 3.74 -8.14 -9.12
CA GLY A 26 2.77 -8.81 -8.24
C GLY A 26 1.50 -7.96 -8.05
N PRO A 27 0.41 -8.58 -7.60
CA PRO A 27 -0.85 -7.89 -7.38
C PRO A 27 -0.66 -6.76 -6.36
N LYS A 28 -1.21 -5.59 -6.66
CA LYS A 28 -1.15 -4.39 -5.82
C LYS A 28 -2.44 -4.19 -5.05
N LEU A 29 -2.31 -3.53 -3.90
CA LEU A 29 -3.42 -2.94 -3.18
C LEU A 29 -3.47 -1.43 -3.38
N TYR A 30 -4.66 -0.87 -3.37
CA TYR A 30 -4.91 0.55 -3.57
C TYR A 30 -5.40 1.18 -2.26
N LEU A 31 -4.66 2.18 -1.79
CA LEU A 31 -4.92 2.94 -0.58
C LEU A 31 -5.44 4.32 -0.95
N ALA A 32 -6.52 4.79 -0.32
CA ALA A 32 -6.92 6.20 -0.45
C ALA A 32 -5.77 7.14 -0.04
N ALA A 33 -5.47 8.13 -0.89
CA ALA A 33 -4.43 9.12 -0.60
C ALA A 33 -4.75 9.90 0.70
N PRO A 34 -3.75 10.09 1.58
CA PRO A 34 -3.94 10.79 2.84
C PRO A 34 -4.18 12.29 2.62
N LYS A 35 -5.00 12.89 3.47
CA LYS A 35 -5.39 14.32 3.41
C LYS A 35 -4.85 15.15 4.57
N THR A 36 -4.32 14.49 5.61
CA THR A 36 -3.75 15.14 6.79
C THR A 36 -2.38 14.55 7.12
N VAL A 37 -1.55 15.27 7.88
CA VAL A 37 -0.25 14.76 8.32
C VAL A 37 -0.38 13.46 9.13
N ASP A 38 -1.41 13.33 9.95
CA ASP A 38 -1.63 12.11 10.72
C ASP A 38 -2.04 10.94 9.82
N GLU A 39 -2.84 11.21 8.78
CA GLU A 39 -3.14 10.22 7.74
C GLU A 39 -1.90 9.85 6.93
N GLU A 40 -1.02 10.80 6.61
CA GLU A 40 0.24 10.55 5.91
C GLU A 40 1.16 9.63 6.71
N ILE A 41 1.30 9.88 8.02
CA ILE A 41 2.09 9.03 8.93
C ILE A 41 1.52 7.61 8.96
N VAL A 42 0.21 7.47 9.17
CA VAL A 42 -0.44 6.17 9.26
C VAL A 42 -0.39 5.43 7.93
N ALA A 43 -0.65 6.12 6.81
CA ALA A 43 -0.53 5.56 5.47
C ALA A 43 0.90 5.06 5.21
N ALA A 44 1.93 5.86 5.53
CA ALA A 44 3.31 5.46 5.38
C ALA A 44 3.68 4.24 6.25
N LEU A 45 3.18 4.17 7.50
CA LEU A 45 3.38 3.02 8.38
C LEU A 45 2.82 1.74 7.74
N ILE A 46 1.58 1.80 7.25
CA ILE A 46 0.90 0.68 6.59
C ILE A 46 1.67 0.28 5.32
N VAL A 47 1.91 1.22 4.40
CA VAL A 47 2.55 0.95 3.10
C VAL A 47 3.93 0.30 3.29
N ILE A 48 4.77 0.86 4.16
CA ILE A 48 6.11 0.32 4.40
C ILE A 48 6.00 -1.05 5.07
N TYR A 49 5.21 -1.18 6.13
CA TYR A 49 5.16 -2.42 6.90
C TYR A 49 4.55 -3.58 6.11
N VAL A 50 3.45 -3.33 5.38
CA VAL A 50 2.82 -4.34 4.52
C VAL A 50 3.81 -4.80 3.46
N LYS A 51 4.48 -3.87 2.76
CA LYS A 51 5.50 -4.23 1.76
C LYS A 51 6.62 -5.09 2.35
N GLU A 52 7.22 -4.66 3.45
CA GLU A 52 8.36 -5.36 4.06
C GLU A 52 7.97 -6.73 4.65
N LYS A 53 6.73 -6.89 5.14
CA LYS A 53 6.29 -8.15 5.77
C LYS A 53 5.59 -9.14 4.84
N THR A 54 5.02 -8.66 3.75
CA THR A 54 4.19 -9.49 2.86
C THR A 54 4.69 -9.50 1.42
N GLY A 55 5.54 -8.54 1.04
CA GLY A 55 5.93 -8.32 -0.36
C GLY A 55 4.83 -7.66 -1.20
N VAL A 56 3.66 -7.36 -0.63
CA VAL A 56 2.55 -6.72 -1.34
C VAL A 56 2.81 -5.22 -1.48
N GLU A 57 2.78 -4.74 -2.71
CA GLU A 57 2.90 -3.32 -3.03
C GLU A 57 1.56 -2.61 -2.79
N THR A 58 1.64 -1.35 -2.33
CA THR A 58 0.48 -0.48 -2.16
C THR A 58 0.64 0.79 -2.97
N GLU A 59 -0.42 1.20 -3.67
CA GLU A 59 -0.47 2.40 -4.49
C GLU A 59 -1.49 3.38 -3.92
N GLN A 60 -1.14 4.67 -3.84
CA GLN A 60 -2.05 5.69 -3.33
C GLN A 60 -2.92 6.25 -4.45
N VAL A 61 -4.22 6.35 -4.20
CA VAL A 61 -5.23 6.80 -5.17
C VAL A 61 -5.94 8.02 -4.61
N ASP A 62 -5.91 9.14 -5.34
CA ASP A 62 -6.75 10.29 -5.03
C ASP A 62 -8.21 9.96 -5.33
N LEU A 63 -9.10 10.30 -4.42
CA LEU A 63 -10.52 10.00 -4.52
C LEU A 63 -11.33 11.10 -5.23
N GLU A 64 -10.70 12.23 -5.58
CA GLU A 64 -11.32 13.33 -6.33
C GLU A 64 -12.65 13.81 -5.72
N GLY A 65 -12.76 13.79 -4.39
CA GLY A 65 -13.97 14.18 -3.65
C GLY A 65 -14.94 13.02 -3.34
N THR A 66 -14.67 11.81 -3.82
CA THR A 66 -15.40 10.59 -3.43
C THR A 66 -15.06 10.20 -1.99
N THR A 67 -16.02 9.61 -1.26
CA THR A 67 -15.76 9.08 0.08
C THR A 67 -15.02 7.74 0.00
N VAL A 68 -14.22 7.42 1.02
CA VAL A 68 -13.51 6.12 1.11
C VAL A 68 -14.48 4.95 0.94
N ARG A 69 -15.62 4.99 1.63
CA ARG A 69 -16.64 3.94 1.56
C ARG A 69 -17.20 3.77 0.15
N GLN A 70 -17.51 4.86 -0.55
CA GLN A 70 -18.00 4.80 -1.92
C GLN A 70 -16.92 4.24 -2.85
N ALA A 71 -15.67 4.68 -2.70
CA ALA A 71 -14.56 4.20 -3.52
C ALA A 71 -14.23 2.71 -3.29
N ILE A 72 -14.40 2.19 -2.06
CA ILE A 72 -14.30 0.75 -1.77
C ILE A 72 -15.42 -0.02 -2.45
N ARG A 73 -16.67 0.45 -2.35
CA ARG A 73 -17.82 -0.20 -3.03
C ARG A 73 -17.69 -0.20 -4.54
N ASP A 74 -17.10 0.85 -5.11
CA ASP A 74 -16.84 0.98 -6.54
C ASP A 74 -15.54 0.26 -6.96
N GLU A 75 -14.91 -0.49 -6.05
CA GLU A 75 -13.67 -1.26 -6.26
C GLU A 75 -12.48 -0.41 -6.77
N LYS A 76 -12.51 0.91 -6.50
CA LYS A 76 -11.42 1.84 -6.89
C LYS A 76 -10.25 1.81 -5.93
N ILE A 77 -10.52 1.47 -4.68
CA ILE A 77 -9.51 1.29 -3.63
C ILE A 77 -9.82 0.02 -2.85
N ASP A 78 -8.79 -0.60 -2.28
CA ASP A 78 -8.95 -1.76 -1.40
C ASP A 78 -9.13 -1.33 0.06
N PHE A 79 -8.57 -0.19 0.46
CA PHE A 79 -8.74 0.37 1.81
C PHE A 79 -8.46 1.87 1.89
N GLY A 80 -8.90 2.52 2.96
CA GLY A 80 -8.65 3.95 3.21
C GLY A 80 -8.83 4.35 4.67
N LEU A 81 -8.22 5.47 5.05
CA LEU A 81 -8.32 6.01 6.41
C LEU A 81 -9.61 6.82 6.59
N ALA A 82 -10.28 6.62 7.71
CA ALA A 82 -11.47 7.34 8.12
C ALA A 82 -11.44 7.65 9.62
N ALA A 83 -11.87 8.86 9.99
CA ALA A 83 -12.00 9.29 11.39
C ALA A 83 -13.20 8.64 12.10
N ALA A 84 -14.28 8.42 11.37
CA ALA A 84 -15.49 7.75 11.85
C ALA A 84 -15.75 6.50 11.01
N THR A 85 -16.23 5.46 11.67
CA THR A 85 -16.69 4.22 11.05
C THR A 85 -18.15 4.00 11.38
N ASP A 86 -18.88 3.44 10.44
CA ASP A 86 -20.24 2.97 10.67
C ASP A 86 -20.17 1.51 11.14
N GLY A 87 -21.22 1.01 11.80
CA GLY A 87 -21.22 -0.35 12.37
C GLY A 87 -21.02 -1.50 11.37
N ASN A 88 -21.09 -1.22 10.06
CA ASN A 88 -20.88 -2.20 8.99
C ASN A 88 -19.48 -2.14 8.36
N ASP A 89 -18.58 -1.28 8.84
CA ASP A 89 -17.22 -1.20 8.29
C ASP A 89 -16.34 -2.35 8.75
N ARG A 90 -15.62 -2.97 7.79
CA ARG A 90 -14.50 -3.85 8.10
C ARG A 90 -13.29 -3.01 8.47
N VAL A 91 -13.05 -2.86 9.77
CA VAL A 91 -11.87 -2.16 10.29
C VAL A 91 -10.68 -3.12 10.27
N LEU A 92 -9.66 -2.79 9.48
CA LEU A 92 -8.45 -3.60 9.33
C LEU A 92 -7.32 -3.17 10.28
N PHE A 93 -7.32 -1.91 10.68
CA PHE A 93 -6.30 -1.31 11.53
C PHE A 93 -6.84 -0.07 12.21
N ALA A 94 -6.49 0.16 13.48
CA ALA A 94 -6.85 1.36 14.21
C ALA A 94 -5.70 1.83 15.10
N VAL A 95 -5.37 3.13 15.02
CA VAL A 95 -4.36 3.73 15.91
C VAL A 95 -5.06 4.60 16.93
N SER A 96 -4.95 4.18 18.19
CA SER A 96 -5.39 4.93 19.37
C SER A 96 -6.82 5.48 19.28
N GLY A 97 -7.69 4.78 18.55
CA GLY A 97 -9.10 5.12 18.38
C GLY A 97 -9.41 6.34 17.49
N ALA A 98 -8.39 7.05 17.00
CA ALA A 98 -8.54 8.31 16.26
C ALA A 98 -8.66 8.11 14.74
N LEU A 99 -7.81 7.25 14.18
CA LEU A 99 -7.84 6.90 12.76
C LEU A 99 -8.06 5.40 12.60
N ARG A 100 -8.98 5.04 11.71
CA ARG A 100 -9.31 3.66 11.36
C ARG A 100 -9.06 3.44 9.87
N LEU A 101 -8.37 2.35 9.55
CA LEU A 101 -8.25 1.83 8.21
C LEU A 101 -9.47 0.96 7.93
N VAL A 102 -10.33 1.41 7.02
CA VAL A 102 -11.48 0.65 6.55
C VAL A 102 -11.08 -0.07 5.29
N GLY A 103 -11.36 -1.37 5.22
CA GLY A 103 -11.05 -2.22 4.07
C GLY A 103 -12.28 -2.76 3.37
N GLY A 104 -12.12 -3.03 2.07
CA GLY A 104 -13.01 -3.87 1.28
C GLY A 104 -12.69 -5.35 1.42
N ASP A 105 -13.53 -6.17 0.79
CA ASP A 105 -13.47 -7.64 0.90
C ASP A 105 -12.16 -8.21 0.33
N ARG A 106 -11.62 -7.60 -0.72
CA ARG A 106 -10.41 -8.07 -1.42
C ARG A 106 -9.19 -8.23 -0.51
N VAL A 107 -9.03 -7.37 0.50
CA VAL A 107 -7.89 -7.47 1.45
C VAL A 107 -7.95 -8.72 2.30
N GLY A 108 -9.16 -9.20 2.61
CA GLY A 108 -9.35 -10.34 3.51
C GLY A 108 -9.74 -11.64 2.82
N ASP A 109 -10.33 -11.56 1.64
CA ASP A 109 -11.02 -12.68 1.01
C ASP A 109 -10.29 -13.17 -0.24
N ASP A 110 -9.41 -12.33 -0.83
CA ASP A 110 -8.54 -12.73 -1.92
C ASP A 110 -7.30 -13.45 -1.38
N LEU A 111 -7.08 -14.68 -1.88
CA LEU A 111 -5.95 -15.52 -1.50
C LEU A 111 -4.59 -14.83 -1.69
N GLN A 112 -4.50 -13.89 -2.64
CA GLN A 112 -3.29 -13.13 -2.93
C GLN A 112 -2.88 -12.18 -1.79
N PHE A 113 -3.81 -11.78 -0.92
CA PHE A 113 -3.60 -10.78 0.13
C PHE A 113 -3.83 -11.29 1.55
N THR A 114 -4.00 -12.60 1.72
CA THR A 114 -4.30 -13.23 3.03
C THR A 114 -3.28 -12.93 4.13
N THR A 115 -2.05 -12.56 3.78
CA THR A 115 -0.98 -12.18 4.74
C THR A 115 -1.05 -10.71 5.18
N VAL A 116 -1.81 -9.86 4.48
CA VAL A 116 -1.92 -8.43 4.76
C VAL A 116 -2.71 -8.18 6.04
N GLY A 117 -3.85 -8.87 6.24
CA GLY A 117 -4.63 -8.78 7.48
C GLY A 117 -3.79 -9.05 8.74
N PRO A 118 -3.14 -10.23 8.85
CA PRO A 118 -2.25 -10.55 9.97
C PRO A 118 -1.08 -9.55 10.16
N ALA A 119 -0.52 -9.01 9.06
CA ALA A 119 0.52 -7.99 9.16
C ALA A 119 -0.01 -6.68 9.75
N LEU A 120 -1.22 -6.25 9.36
CA LEU A 120 -1.87 -5.06 9.91
C LEU A 120 -2.24 -5.25 11.39
N GLU A 121 -2.75 -6.42 11.77
CA GLU A 121 -3.00 -6.76 13.18
C GLU A 121 -1.71 -6.68 14.01
N ARG A 122 -0.61 -7.21 13.46
CA ARG A 122 0.69 -7.12 14.13
C ARG A 122 1.18 -5.69 14.25
N LEU A 123 1.05 -4.88 13.21
CA LEU A 123 1.41 -3.47 13.24
C LEU A 123 0.58 -2.72 14.30
N GLN A 124 -0.73 -2.99 14.37
CA GLN A 124 -1.62 -2.40 15.37
C GLN A 124 -1.18 -2.74 16.79
N SER A 125 -0.68 -3.94 17.02
CA SER A 125 -0.19 -4.34 18.35
C SER A 125 1.13 -3.66 18.75
N LEU A 126 1.81 -2.99 17.82
CA LEU A 126 3.13 -2.37 18.01
C LEU A 126 3.03 -0.84 18.11
N VAL A 127 2.19 -0.22 17.28
CA VAL A 127 2.08 1.23 17.16
C VAL A 127 1.21 1.81 18.29
N THR A 128 1.67 2.92 18.87
CA THR A 128 0.97 3.65 19.95
C THR A 128 0.82 5.13 19.56
N ALA A 129 -0.04 5.86 20.27
CA ALA A 129 -0.19 7.31 20.08
C ALA A 129 1.14 8.07 20.27
N GLU A 130 1.96 7.63 21.23
CA GLU A 130 3.27 8.22 21.52
C GLU A 130 4.22 8.06 20.34
N HIS A 131 4.21 6.89 19.68
CA HIS A 131 5.00 6.66 18.48
C HIS A 131 4.58 7.59 17.33
N ILE A 132 3.28 7.80 17.12
CA ILE A 132 2.79 8.77 16.14
C ILE A 132 3.26 10.18 16.49
N ALA A 133 3.23 10.57 17.77
CA ALA A 133 3.69 11.87 18.21
C ALA A 133 5.19 12.10 17.94
N VAL A 134 6.02 11.09 18.14
CA VAL A 134 7.46 11.13 17.81
C VAL A 134 7.66 11.34 16.31
N ILE A 135 7.02 10.54 15.46
CA ILE A 135 7.16 10.66 14.00
C ILE A 135 6.65 12.04 13.52
N ARG A 136 5.53 12.51 14.07
CA ARG A 136 4.98 13.83 13.76
C ARG A 136 5.98 14.94 14.09
N GLN A 137 6.73 14.81 15.18
CA GLN A 137 7.74 15.79 15.53
C GLN A 137 8.91 15.79 14.53
N GLU A 138 9.36 14.62 14.06
CA GLU A 138 10.39 14.52 13.03
C GLU A 138 9.96 15.17 11.70
N ILE A 139 8.70 15.00 11.31
CA ILE A 139 8.14 15.67 10.12
C ILE A 139 8.09 17.18 10.31
N LYS A 140 7.66 17.65 11.49
CA LYS A 140 7.71 19.09 11.82
C LYS A 140 9.12 19.67 11.78
N ASN A 141 10.13 18.85 12.09
CA ASN A 141 11.55 19.22 12.02
C ASN A 141 12.10 19.19 10.58
N GLY A 142 11.29 18.87 9.57
CA GLY A 142 11.63 18.94 8.14
C GLY A 142 11.83 17.60 7.45
N SER A 143 11.64 16.47 8.14
CA SER A 143 11.71 15.15 7.51
C SER A 143 10.51 14.89 6.59
N LEU A 144 10.73 14.23 5.47
CA LEU A 144 9.64 13.73 4.62
C LEU A 144 8.90 12.58 5.35
N PRO A 145 7.56 12.47 5.24
CA PRO A 145 6.78 11.47 5.98
C PRO A 145 7.27 10.03 5.80
N MET A 146 7.45 9.60 4.55
CA MET A 146 7.95 8.25 4.22
C MET A 146 9.34 7.97 4.79
N ALA A 147 10.22 8.98 4.80
CA ALA A 147 11.57 8.85 5.34
C ALA A 147 11.55 8.75 6.87
N ALA A 148 10.81 9.65 7.54
CA ALA A 148 10.66 9.65 9.00
C ALA A 148 10.08 8.32 9.51
N VAL A 149 9.03 7.81 8.85
CA VAL A 149 8.42 6.53 9.21
C VAL A 149 9.38 5.36 8.97
N ARG A 150 10.09 5.33 7.83
CA ARG A 150 11.05 4.26 7.55
C ARG A 150 12.15 4.20 8.61
N THR A 151 12.76 5.34 8.94
CA THR A 151 13.77 5.43 10.00
C THR A 151 13.22 4.94 11.33
N PHE A 152 12.03 5.42 11.71
CA PHE A 152 11.38 4.98 12.95
C PHE A 152 11.17 3.45 13.00
N LEU A 153 10.69 2.84 11.92
CA LEU A 153 10.48 1.38 11.86
C LEU A 153 11.80 0.60 11.96
N MET A 154 12.88 1.09 11.34
CA MET A 154 14.21 0.50 11.44
C MET A 154 14.78 0.61 12.86
N ASP A 155 14.65 1.77 13.51
CA ASP A 155 15.13 2.00 14.88
C ASP A 155 14.42 1.08 15.88
N LYS A 156 13.13 0.82 15.66
CA LYS A 156 12.34 -0.14 16.44
C LYS A 156 12.60 -1.60 16.07
N ARG A 157 13.38 -1.87 15.01
CA ARG A 157 13.63 -3.20 14.43
C ARG A 157 12.34 -3.92 14.03
N TRP A 158 11.38 -3.16 13.53
CA TRP A 158 10.11 -3.71 13.07
C TRP A 158 10.14 -4.08 11.60
N ILE A 159 11.06 -3.51 10.83
CA ILE A 159 11.43 -3.90 9.47
C ILE A 159 12.93 -4.19 9.41
#